data_AF-A0AAT9S702-F1
#
_entry.id   AF-A0AAT9S702-F1
#
_cell.length_a   1.000
_cell.length_b   1.000
_cell.length_c   1.000
_cell.angle_alpha   90.00
_cell.angle_beta   90.00
_cell.angle_gamma   90.00
#
_symmetry.space_group_name_H-M   'P 1'
#
loop_
_entity.id
_entity.type
_entity.pdbx_description
1 polymer ?
#
loop_
_entity_poly.entity_id
_entity_poly.type
_entity_poly.pdbx_seq_one_letter_code
_entity_poly.pdbx_strand_id
1 'polypeptide(L)'
;MTACRHERLTVRLRAAGLGAIADLGFVGLDDSGPDADPAVITGYKAARNRPLTRGQKLSNKALAAVRAPVEHGFAHLKNWRVLGKVRTDPKWATALVRALLVLTNREVSR
;
A
#
# COMPACT_ATOMS: atom_id res chain seq x y z
N MET A 1 -5.01 -9.67 4.04
CA MET A 1 -3.96 -10.65 4.43
C MET A 1 -4.02 -11.97 3.66
N THR A 2 -5.13 -12.73 3.70
CA THR A 2 -5.24 -14.05 3.04
C THR A 2 -4.93 -14.00 1.54
N ALA A 3 -5.52 -13.05 0.81
CA ALA A 3 -5.22 -12.84 -0.61
C ALA A 3 -3.74 -12.48 -0.85
N CYS A 4 -3.16 -11.59 -0.04
CA CYS A 4 -1.75 -11.21 -0.17
C CYS A 4 -0.79 -12.39 0.04
N ARG A 5 -1.13 -13.32 0.96
CA ARG A 5 -0.38 -14.55 1.18
C ARG A 5 -0.55 -15.52 0.01
N HIS A 6 -1.80 -15.73 -0.44
CA HIS A 6 -2.13 -16.57 -1.59
C HIS A 6 -1.40 -16.11 -2.86
N GLU A 7 -1.40 -14.81 -3.12
CA GLU A 7 -0.74 -14.18 -4.27
C GLU A 7 0.77 -13.96 -4.07
N ARG A 8 1.32 -14.38 -2.92
CA ARG A 8 2.75 -14.28 -2.58
C ARG A 8 3.29 -12.86 -2.77
N LEU A 9 2.57 -11.86 -2.23
CA LEU A 9 2.84 -10.43 -2.43
C LEU A 9 4.30 -10.04 -2.16
N THR A 10 4.87 -10.49 -1.03
CA THR A 10 6.26 -10.18 -0.64
C THR A 10 7.28 -10.71 -1.64
N VAL A 11 7.06 -11.90 -2.19
CA VAL A 11 7.91 -12.51 -3.23
C VAL A 11 7.87 -11.68 -4.51
N ARG A 12 6.67 -11.25 -4.93
CA ARG A 12 6.52 -10.42 -6.14
C ARG A 12 7.14 -9.03 -5.97
N LEU A 13 6.99 -8.42 -4.80
CA LEU A 13 7.62 -7.15 -4.47
C LEU A 13 9.16 -7.25 -4.57
N ARG A 14 9.75 -8.30 -3.97
CA ARG A 14 11.21 -8.56 -4.08
C ARG A 14 11.68 -8.79 -5.50
N ALA A 15 10.96 -9.63 -6.26
CA ALA A 15 11.31 -9.90 -7.64
C ALA A 15 11.27 -8.63 -8.52
N ALA A 16 10.45 -7.65 -8.16
CA ALA A 16 10.38 -6.35 -8.80
C ALA A 16 11.37 -5.31 -8.23
N GLY A 17 12.14 -5.65 -7.19
CA GLY A 17 13.02 -4.70 -6.49
C GLY A 17 12.26 -3.60 -5.75
N LEU A 18 11.02 -3.86 -5.31
CA LEU A 18 10.14 -2.89 -4.67
C LEU A 18 9.96 -3.20 -3.18
N GLY A 19 9.92 -2.12 -2.38
CA GLY A 19 9.44 -2.14 -1.00
C GLY A 19 8.07 -1.48 -0.88
N ALA A 20 7.24 -1.96 0.05
CA ALA A 20 5.93 -1.41 0.31
C ALA A 20 5.79 -0.92 1.76
N ILE A 21 5.25 0.27 1.94
CA ILE A 21 4.83 0.79 3.24
C ILE A 21 3.35 0.48 3.40
N ALA A 22 2.98 -0.30 4.42
CA ALA A 22 1.64 -0.86 4.57
C ALA A 22 1.00 -0.58 5.93
N ASP A 23 -0.33 -0.75 5.98
CA ASP A 23 -1.11 -0.57 7.20
C ASP A 23 -0.93 -1.74 8.19
N LEU A 24 -1.48 -1.57 9.41
CA LEU A 24 -1.37 -2.58 10.47
C LEU A 24 -2.10 -3.89 10.16
N GLY A 25 -3.00 -3.91 9.18
CA GLY A 25 -3.66 -5.10 8.65
C GLY A 25 -2.75 -5.95 7.74
N PHE A 26 -1.54 -5.48 7.44
CA PHE A 26 -0.48 -6.25 6.77
C PHE A 26 0.60 -6.76 7.73
N VAL A 27 0.47 -6.49 9.04
CA VAL A 27 1.39 -7.03 10.07
C VAL A 27 1.47 -8.55 9.95
N GLY A 28 2.70 -9.09 9.99
CA GLY A 28 2.98 -10.50 9.73
C GLY A 28 3.16 -10.85 8.25
N LEU A 29 3.32 -9.83 7.39
CA LEU A 29 3.97 -9.94 6.08
C LEU A 29 5.35 -9.28 6.06
N ASP A 30 5.66 -8.44 7.06
CA ASP A 30 7.00 -7.97 7.33
C ASP A 30 7.84 -9.15 7.83
N ASP A 31 8.94 -9.45 7.14
CA ASP A 31 9.91 -10.42 7.63
C ASP A 31 10.66 -9.74 8.79
N SER A 32 10.21 -9.87 10.03
CA SER A 32 10.71 -9.08 11.16
C SER A 32 12.07 -9.57 11.74
N GLY A 33 12.93 -10.17 10.91
CA GLY A 33 14.24 -10.68 11.34
C GLY A 33 15.27 -9.56 11.58
N PRO A 34 16.27 -9.77 12.45
CA PRO A 34 17.29 -8.75 12.77
C PRO A 34 18.18 -8.34 11.57
N ASP A 35 18.23 -9.16 10.52
CA ASP A 35 18.92 -8.89 9.24
C ASP A 35 17.94 -8.66 8.08
N ALA A 36 16.67 -8.42 8.37
CA ALA A 36 15.66 -8.42 7.33
C ALA A 36 15.63 -7.11 6.55
N ASP A 37 15.79 -7.23 5.23
CA ASP A 37 15.29 -6.29 4.23
C ASP A 37 13.80 -6.58 3.98
N PRO A 38 12.88 -5.90 4.69
CA PRO A 38 11.48 -6.27 4.67
C PRO A 38 10.84 -5.69 3.41
N ALA A 39 10.35 -6.56 2.53
CA ALA A 39 9.59 -6.15 1.34
C ALA A 39 8.32 -5.36 1.70
N VAL A 40 7.83 -5.51 2.94
CA VAL A 40 6.70 -4.77 3.49
C VAL A 40 7.08 -4.23 4.86
N ILE A 41 7.00 -2.91 5.04
CA ILE A 41 7.21 -2.22 6.31
C ILE A 41 5.86 -1.80 6.86
N THR A 42 5.56 -2.17 8.10
CA THR A 42 4.33 -1.79 8.80
C THR A 42 4.61 -0.97 10.05
N GLY A 43 3.57 -0.35 10.61
CA GLY A 43 3.67 0.37 11.88
C GLY A 43 3.81 -0.56 13.08
N TYR A 44 4.29 -0.02 14.19
CA TYR A 44 4.37 -0.73 15.46
C TYR A 44 2.97 -0.86 16.09
N LYS A 45 2.61 -2.06 16.53
CA LYS A 45 1.36 -2.34 17.24
C LYS A 45 1.59 -2.40 18.75
N ALA A 46 0.79 -1.66 19.52
CA ALA A 46 0.78 -1.80 20.98
C ALA A 46 0.22 -3.17 21.39
N ALA A 47 0.73 -3.74 22.49
CA ALA A 47 0.17 -4.94 23.09
C ALA A 47 -0.24 -4.68 24.54
N ARG A 48 -1.08 -5.57 25.11
CA ARG A 48 -1.73 -5.41 26.43
C ARG A 48 -0.75 -4.99 27.54
N ASN A 49 0.48 -5.49 27.51
CA ASN A 49 1.54 -5.19 28.48
C ASN A 49 2.80 -4.60 27.81
N ARG A 50 2.68 -4.08 26.60
CA ARG A 50 3.79 -3.50 25.83
C ARG A 50 3.32 -2.22 25.15
N PRO A 51 3.28 -1.09 25.89
CA PRO A 51 2.96 0.19 25.29
C PRO A 51 4.06 0.59 24.29
N LEU A 52 3.67 1.38 23.28
CA LEU A 52 4.62 1.88 22.29
C LEU A 52 5.61 2.85 22.93
N THR A 53 6.89 2.68 22.61
CA THR A 53 7.92 3.64 22.99
C THR A 53 7.70 4.98 22.27
N ARG A 54 8.31 6.05 22.76
CA ARG A 54 8.24 7.37 22.10
C ARG A 54 8.73 7.31 20.64
N GLY A 55 9.82 6.57 20.38
CA GLY A 55 10.35 6.38 19.02
C GLY A 55 9.40 5.61 18.11
N GLN A 56 8.73 4.58 18.62
CA GLN A 56 7.72 3.83 17.86
C GLN A 56 6.49 4.69 17.54
N LYS A 57 6.05 5.55 18.47
CA LYS A 57 4.96 6.50 18.21
C LYS A 57 5.33 7.51 17.11
N LEU A 58 6.56 8.03 17.13
CA LEU A 58 7.05 8.94 16.08
C LEU A 58 7.12 8.24 14.72
N SER A 59 7.63 7.00 14.68
CA SER A 59 7.67 6.19 13.47
C SER A 59 6.27 5.97 12.90
N ASN A 60 5.30 5.59 13.75
CA ASN A 60 3.90 5.44 13.33
C ASN A 60 3.30 6.76 12.81
N LYS A 61 3.66 7.91 13.39
CA LYS A 61 3.20 9.22 12.91
C LYS A 61 3.74 9.53 11.51
N ALA A 62 5.02 9.26 11.25
CA ALA A 62 5.60 9.42 9.92
C ALA A 62 4.92 8.48 8.91
N LEU A 63 4.72 7.23 9.28
CA LEU A 63 4.01 6.22 8.49
C LEU A 63 2.57 6.65 8.14
N ALA A 64 1.84 7.22 9.11
CA ALA A 64 0.50 7.75 8.91
C ALA A 64 0.48 8.95 7.94
N ALA A 65 1.48 9.84 8.02
CA ALA A 65 1.58 10.98 7.11
C ALA A 65 1.79 10.56 5.65
N VAL A 66 2.59 9.52 5.40
CA VAL A 66 2.79 8.95 4.05
C VAL A 66 1.51 8.29 3.52
N ARG A 67 0.69 7.72 4.40
CA ARG A 67 -0.57 7.06 4.03
C ARG A 67 -1.72 8.02 3.76
N ALA A 68 -1.76 9.18 4.42
CA ALA A 68 -2.88 10.11 4.31
C ALA A 68 -3.21 10.52 2.86
N PRO A 69 -2.25 10.84 1.98
CA PRO A 69 -2.53 11.12 0.57
C PRO A 69 -3.13 9.93 -0.19
N VAL A 70 -2.62 8.72 0.07
CA VAL A 70 -3.09 7.48 -0.56
C VAL A 70 -4.53 7.19 -0.15
N GLU A 71 -4.82 7.26 1.16
CA GLU A 71 -6.16 7.04 1.70
C GLU A 71 -7.15 8.09 1.21
N HIS A 72 -6.72 9.35 1.10
CA HIS A 72 -7.54 10.41 0.54
C HIS A 72 -7.87 10.13 -0.93
N GLY A 73 -6.89 9.72 -1.73
CA GLY A 73 -7.10 9.27 -3.11
C GLY A 73 -8.09 8.10 -3.19
N PHE A 74 -7.91 7.07 -2.36
CA PHE A 74 -8.85 5.93 -2.31
C PHE A 74 -10.24 6.31 -1.85
N ALA A 75 -10.38 7.26 -0.91
CA ALA A 75 -11.68 7.77 -0.48
C ALA A 75 -12.40 8.47 -1.64
N HIS A 76 -11.68 9.29 -2.42
CA HIS A 76 -12.21 9.89 -3.64
C HIS A 76 -12.64 8.82 -4.65
N LEU A 77 -11.78 7.84 -4.93
CA LEU A 77 -12.11 6.74 -5.86
C LEU A 77 -13.35 5.95 -5.41
N LYS A 78 -13.53 5.70 -4.11
CA LYS A 78 -14.73 5.02 -3.60
C LYS A 78 -16.02 5.80 -3.84
N ASN A 79 -15.95 7.12 -3.92
CA ASN A 79 -17.10 7.98 -4.21
C ASN A 79 -17.45 8.02 -5.71
N TRP A 80 -16.57 7.55 -6.59
CA TRP A 80 -16.76 7.62 -8.03
C TRP A 80 -17.63 6.47 -8.53
N ARG A 81 -18.92 6.73 -8.75
CA ARG A 81 -19.91 5.77 -9.27
C ARG A 81 -19.48 5.10 -10.58
N VAL A 82 -18.66 5.76 -11.39
CA VAL A 82 -18.11 5.18 -12.63
C VAL A 82 -17.24 3.95 -12.35
N LEU A 83 -16.48 3.92 -11.26
CA LEU A 83 -15.65 2.75 -10.90
C LEU A 83 -16.51 1.56 -10.44
N GLY A 84 -17.72 1.82 -9.95
CA GLY A 84 -18.72 0.78 -9.70
C GLY A 84 -19.16 0.05 -10.97
N LYS A 85 -19.12 0.72 -12.14
CA LYS A 85 -19.44 0.11 -13.44
C LYS A 85 -18.26 -0.67 -14.04
N VAL A 86 -17.03 -0.32 -13.65
CA VAL A 86 -15.78 -0.92 -14.15
C VAL A 86 -15.38 -2.20 -13.38
N ARG A 87 -16.12 -2.55 -12.31
CA ARG A 87 -15.81 -3.63 -11.36
C ARG A 87 -15.71 -5.05 -11.95
N THR A 88 -16.08 -5.25 -13.20
CA THR A 88 -16.23 -6.59 -13.81
C THR A 88 -14.91 -7.20 -14.27
N ASP A 89 -13.90 -6.39 -14.63
CA ASP A 89 -12.57 -6.91 -14.96
C ASP A 89 -11.43 -5.99 -14.44
N PRO A 90 -10.72 -6.41 -13.38
CA PRO A 90 -9.57 -5.67 -12.84
C PRO A 90 -8.44 -5.46 -13.85
N LYS A 91 -8.26 -6.37 -14.82
CA LYS A 91 -7.22 -6.24 -15.86
C LYS A 91 -7.58 -5.12 -16.82
N TRP A 92 -8.83 -5.04 -17.24
CA TRP A 92 -9.32 -3.98 -18.12
C TRP A 92 -9.25 -2.62 -17.43
N ALA A 93 -9.67 -2.53 -16.16
CA ALA A 93 -9.53 -1.32 -15.35
C ALA A 93 -8.08 -0.83 -15.27
N THR A 94 -7.14 -1.75 -15.04
CA THR A 94 -5.71 -1.45 -14.97
C THR A 94 -5.17 -0.94 -16.31
N ALA A 95 -5.58 -1.55 -17.43
CA ALA A 95 -5.19 -1.10 -18.76
C ALA A 95 -5.68 0.32 -19.05
N LEU A 96 -6.93 0.63 -18.69
CA LEU A 96 -7.54 1.95 -18.85
C LEU A 96 -6.83 3.04 -18.04
N VAL A 97 -6.53 2.75 -16.78
CA VAL A 97 -5.81 3.70 -15.91
C VAL A 97 -4.39 3.95 -16.43
N ARG A 98 -3.69 2.91 -16.93
CA ARG A 98 -2.38 3.08 -17.55
C ARG A 98 -2.44 3.94 -18.81
N ALA A 99 -3.44 3.72 -19.67
CA ALA A 99 -3.64 4.52 -20.87
C ALA A 99 -3.91 5.99 -20.52
N LEU A 100 -4.80 6.25 -19.57
CA LEU A 100 -5.08 7.59 -19.05
C LEU A 100 -3.83 8.27 -18.50
N LEU A 101 -3.04 7.57 -17.67
CA LEU A 101 -1.80 8.11 -17.11
C LEU A 101 -0.80 8.53 -18.19
N VAL A 102 -0.62 7.71 -19.23
CA VAL A 102 0.26 8.05 -20.36
C VAL A 102 -0.25 9.28 -21.12
N LEU A 103 -1.57 9.38 -21.35
CA LEU A 103 -2.17 10.52 -22.04
C LEU A 103 -2.03 11.81 -21.22
N THR A 104 -2.34 11.78 -19.92
CA THR A 104 -2.20 12.94 -19.04
C THR A 104 -0.75 13.39 -18.91
N ASN A 105 0.21 12.46 -18.78
CA ASN A 105 1.63 12.83 -18.72
C ASN A 105 2.12 13.46 -20.03
N ARG A 106 1.59 13.04 -21.18
CA ARG A 106 1.90 13.67 -22.49
C ARG A 106 1.33 15.08 -22.59
N GLU A 107 0.13 15.33 -22.07
CA GLU A 107 -0.45 16.68 -22.05
C GLU A 107 0.27 17.62 -21.08
N VAL A 108 0.68 17.14 -19.91
CA VAL A 108 1.40 17.95 -18.91
C VAL A 108 2.84 18.26 -19.33
N SER A 109 3.45 17.40 -20.16
CA SER A 109 4.82 17.60 -20.68
C SER A 109 4.88 18.46 -21.95
N ARG A 110 3.77 19.07 -22.36
CA ARG A 110 3.65 19.91 -23.55
C ARG A 110 3.43 21.37 -23.15
#